data_AF-A0A6V8PND8-F1
#
_entry.id   AF-A0A6V8PND8-F1
#
_cell.length_a   1.000
_cell.length_b   1.000
_cell.length_c   1.000
_cell.angle_alpha   90.00
_cell.angle_beta   90.00
_cell.angle_gamma   90.00
#
_symmetry.space_group_name_H-M   'P 1'
#
loop_
_entity.id
_entity.type
_entity.pdbx_description
1 polymer ?
#
loop_
_entity_poly.entity_id
_entity_poly.type
_entity_poly.pdbx_seq_one_letter_code
_entity_poly.pdbx_strand_id
1 'polypeptide(L)'
;MNGNQDDVKLMHLEGVRIELSSQKLIVLLREEKGNRYLPIWIGVFEATAIALEMAGVKTPRPMTHDLISSIFKKMGIVAHKIVVDGLIDNTFYATKLRAFAENKGYSLSGG
;
A
#
# COMPACT_ATOMS: atom_id res chain seq x y z
N MET A 1 -15.34 15.40 -15.70
CA MET A 1 -14.22 15.93 -14.89
C MET A 1 -12.99 15.12 -15.27
N ASN A 2 -12.16 15.64 -16.17
CA ASN A 2 -10.97 14.96 -16.67
C ASN A 2 -9.84 15.17 -15.64
N GLY A 3 -9.70 14.24 -14.71
CA GLY A 3 -8.57 14.23 -13.77
C GLY A 3 -7.29 13.95 -14.55
N ASN A 4 -6.49 14.98 -14.80
CA ASN A 4 -5.21 14.85 -15.47
C ASN A 4 -4.31 13.90 -14.67
N GLN A 5 -3.61 13.00 -15.35
CA GLN A 5 -2.81 11.94 -14.73
C GLN A 5 -1.56 12.47 -13.98
N ASP A 6 -1.33 13.78 -14.05
CA ASP A 6 -0.15 14.51 -13.58
C ASP A 6 -0.22 15.06 -12.14
N ASP A 7 -1.35 14.94 -11.41
CA ASP A 7 -1.48 15.50 -10.05
C ASP A 7 -1.37 14.46 -8.91
N VAL A 8 -0.94 13.23 -9.21
CA VAL A 8 -0.67 12.25 -8.14
C VAL A 8 0.71 12.52 -7.53
N LYS A 9 0.74 12.93 -6.27
CA LYS A 9 1.99 13.10 -5.52
C LYS A 9 2.51 11.76 -5.03
N LEU A 10 3.80 11.52 -5.23
CA LEU A 10 4.48 10.35 -4.67
C LEU A 10 4.68 10.57 -3.18
N MET A 11 4.31 9.57 -2.41
CA MET A 11 4.34 9.58 -0.96
C MET A 11 5.20 8.43 -0.47
N HIS A 12 6.08 8.72 0.48
CA HIS A 12 6.89 7.75 1.20
C HIS A 12 6.31 7.50 2.60
N LEU A 13 6.38 6.26 3.07
CA LEU A 13 5.98 5.91 4.43
C LEU A 13 7.06 6.35 5.41
N GLU A 14 6.80 7.39 6.20
CA GLU A 14 7.70 7.82 7.29
C GLU A 14 7.55 6.91 8.53
N GLY A 15 6.34 6.36 8.72
CA GLY A 15 6.08 5.25 9.62
C GLY A 15 4.76 5.33 10.38
N VAL A 16 4.60 4.40 11.32
CA VAL A 16 3.42 4.30 12.20
C VAL A 16 3.69 5.04 13.51
N ARG A 17 2.76 5.89 13.96
CA ARG A 17 2.87 6.69 15.19
C ARG A 17 1.56 6.69 15.97
N ILE A 18 1.63 7.11 17.23
CA ILE A 18 0.47 7.42 18.05
C ILE A 18 0.25 8.93 18.04
N GLU A 19 -0.93 9.37 17.67
CA GLU A 19 -1.35 10.76 17.81
C GLU A 19 -1.72 11.02 19.28
N LEU A 20 -0.91 11.79 20.00
CA LEU A 20 -1.02 11.95 21.45
C LEU A 20 -2.33 12.60 21.91
N SER A 21 -2.92 13.47 21.09
CA SER A 21 -4.17 14.18 21.41
C SER A 21 -5.39 13.24 21.41
N SER A 22 -5.39 12.22 20.56
CA SER A 22 -6.53 11.32 20.36
C SER A 22 -6.24 9.87 20.79
N GLN A 23 -4.98 9.56 21.10
CA GLN A 23 -4.44 8.21 21.31
C GLN A 23 -4.71 7.25 20.14
N LYS A 24 -4.97 7.77 18.94
CA LYS A 24 -5.18 6.96 17.74
C LYS A 24 -3.85 6.64 17.06
N LEU A 25 -3.83 5.53 16.33
CA LEU A 25 -2.71 5.13 15.49
C LEU A 25 -2.83 5.80 14.12
N ILE A 26 -1.71 6.33 13.64
CA ILE A 26 -1.60 6.95 12.32
C ILE A 26 -0.45 6.35 11.54
N VAL A 27 -0.64 6.22 10.23
CA VAL A 27 0.44 6.13 9.25
C VAL A 27 0.77 7.54 8.79
N LEU A 28 2.04 7.92 8.92
CA LEU A 28 2.54 9.20 8.45
C LEU A 28 3.19 9.01 7.09
N LEU A 29 2.61 9.64 6.07
CA LEU A 29 3.16 9.69 4.72
C LEU A 29 3.84 11.04 4.49
N ARG A 30 4.99 11.04 3.82
CA ARG A 30 5.73 12.25 3.44
C ARG A 30 5.78 12.36 1.92
N GLU A 31 5.52 13.54 1.39
CA GLU A 31 5.69 13.81 -0.04
C GLU A 31 7.17 13.70 -0.44
N GLU A 32 7.48 12.90 -1.46
CA GLU A 32 8.87 12.61 -1.86
C GLU A 32 9.60 13.86 -2.37
N LYS A 33 8.89 14.73 -3.11
CA LYS A 33 9.42 15.97 -3.68
C LYS A 33 8.79 17.21 -3.04
N GLY A 34 8.60 17.16 -1.72
CA GLY A 34 7.99 18.25 -0.96
C GLY A 34 8.21 18.14 0.55
N ASN A 35 7.59 19.05 1.30
CA ASN A 35 7.63 19.08 2.76
C ASN A 35 6.26 18.81 3.39
N ARG A 36 5.30 18.31 2.61
CA ARG A 36 3.97 17.98 3.13
C ARG A 36 3.97 16.59 3.74
N TYR A 37 3.22 16.49 4.83
CA TYR A 37 2.91 15.24 5.49
C TYR A 37 1.41 14.97 5.40
N LEU A 38 1.06 13.71 5.22
CA LEU A 38 -0.32 13.23 5.20
C LEU A 38 -0.46 12.14 6.27
N PRO A 39 -1.09 12.45 7.42
CA PRO A 39 -1.46 11.45 8.39
C PRO A 39 -2.72 10.70 7.93
N ILE A 40 -2.71 9.38 8.03
CA ILE A 40 -3.88 8.51 7.79
C ILE A 40 -4.12 7.70 9.06
N TRP A 41 -5.27 7.90 9.70
CA TRP A 41 -5.68 7.08 10.85
C TRP A 41 -5.95 5.64 10.40
N ILE A 42 -5.45 4.69 11.18
CA ILE A 42 -5.62 3.26 10.93
C ILE A 42 -5.90 2.50 12.23
N GLY A 43 -6.44 1.29 12.11
CA GLY A 43 -6.68 0.41 13.24
C GLY A 43 -5.39 -0.23 13.77
N VAL A 44 -5.51 -0.88 14.93
CA VAL A 44 -4.39 -1.57 15.60
C VAL A 44 -3.83 -2.70 14.75
N PHE A 45 -4.68 -3.44 14.03
CA PHE A 45 -4.26 -4.58 13.23
C PHE A 45 -3.42 -4.16 12.02
N GLU A 46 -3.86 -3.12 11.30
CA GLU A 46 -3.12 -2.55 10.18
C GLU A 46 -1.80 -1.94 10.66
N ALA A 47 -1.84 -1.20 11.78
CA ALA A 47 -0.66 -0.56 12.36
C ALA A 47 0.40 -1.59 12.75
N THR A 48 -0.02 -2.69 13.39
CA THR A 48 0.87 -3.78 13.78
C THR A 48 1.49 -4.45 12.56
N ALA A 49 0.69 -4.76 11.54
CA ALA A 49 1.17 -5.37 10.31
C ALA A 49 2.23 -4.51 9.61
N ILE A 50 1.97 -3.21 9.46
CA ILE A 50 2.92 -2.27 8.85
C ILE A 50 4.19 -2.13 9.70
N ALA A 51 4.05 -2.03 11.03
CA ALA A 51 5.19 -1.90 11.92
C ALA A 51 6.12 -3.12 11.90
N LEU A 52 5.56 -4.34 11.84
CA LEU A 52 6.33 -5.58 11.70
C LEU A 52 7.13 -5.61 10.40
N GLU A 53 6.49 -5.27 9.28
CA GLU A 53 7.15 -5.21 7.97
C GLU A 53 8.26 -4.15 7.96
N MET A 54 8.01 -2.95 8.49
CA MET A 54 9.01 -1.88 8.62
C MET A 54 10.20 -2.30 9.49
N ALA A 55 9.98 -3.14 10.51
CA ALA A 55 11.02 -3.68 11.37
C ALA A 55 11.74 -4.91 10.74
N GLY A 56 11.31 -5.36 9.55
CA GLY A 56 11.85 -6.56 8.90
C GLY A 56 11.56 -7.86 9.65
N VAL A 57 10.54 -7.87 10.52
CA VAL A 57 10.19 -9.01 11.36
C VAL A 57 9.30 -9.97 10.56
N LYS A 58 9.82 -11.16 10.25
CA LYS A 58 9.03 -12.23 9.64
C LYS A 58 8.21 -12.98 10.69
N THR A 59 6.91 -13.06 10.47
CA THR A 59 6.00 -13.85 11.30
C THR A 59 6.11 -15.35 10.99
N PRO A 60 5.86 -16.25 11.95
CA PRO A 60 5.96 -17.70 11.75
C PRO A 60 4.89 -18.24 10.77
N ARG A 61 3.81 -17.50 10.57
CA ARG A 61 2.72 -17.80 9.64
C ARG A 61 2.47 -16.55 8.79
N PRO A 62 2.16 -16.70 7.48
CA PRO A 62 1.84 -15.57 6.63
C PRO A 62 0.65 -14.78 7.19
N MET A 63 0.77 -13.46 7.24
CA MET A 63 -0.35 -12.56 7.52
C MET A 63 -1.24 -12.41 6.28
N THR A 64 -2.40 -11.77 6.43
CA THR A 64 -3.36 -11.60 5.33
C THR A 64 -2.74 -10.92 4.10
N HIS A 65 -1.90 -9.90 4.31
CA HIS A 65 -1.23 -9.18 3.23
C HIS A 65 -0.12 -10.01 2.56
N ASP A 66 0.57 -10.88 3.30
CA ASP A 66 1.53 -11.84 2.73
C ASP A 66 0.84 -12.83 1.82
N LEU A 67 -0.33 -13.33 2.24
CA LEU A 67 -1.14 -14.25 1.45
C LEU A 67 -1.61 -13.58 0.16
N ILE A 68 -2.14 -12.35 0.23
CA ILE A 68 -2.56 -11.58 -0.95
C ILE A 68 -1.37 -11.35 -1.90
N SER A 69 -0.23 -10.93 -1.38
CA SER A 69 1.01 -10.74 -2.15
C SER A 69 1.45 -12.05 -2.83
N SER A 70 1.35 -13.17 -2.12
CA SER A 70 1.67 -14.50 -2.66
C SER A 70 0.73 -14.93 -3.78
N ILE A 71 -0.57 -14.64 -3.66
CA ILE A 71 -1.56 -14.89 -4.71
C ILE A 71 -1.22 -14.07 -5.96
N PHE A 72 -0.97 -12.76 -5.83
CA PHE A 72 -0.57 -11.92 -6.96
C PHE A 72 0.70 -12.44 -7.64
N LYS A 73 1.73 -12.78 -6.86
CA LYS A 73 2.96 -13.39 -7.39
C LYS A 73 2.70 -14.70 -8.16
N LYS A 74 1.84 -15.59 -7.64
CA LYS A 74 1.48 -16.84 -8.32
C LYS A 74 0.79 -16.59 -9.66
N MET A 75 -0.03 -15.54 -9.72
CA MET A 75 -0.70 -15.09 -10.94
C MET A 75 0.22 -14.30 -11.90
N GLY A 76 1.49 -14.06 -11.53
CA GLY A 76 2.39 -13.21 -12.31
C GLY A 76 2.01 -11.73 -12.26
N ILE A 77 1.25 -11.30 -11.26
CA ILE A 77 0.82 -9.91 -11.10
C ILE A 77 1.80 -9.19 -10.17
N VAL A 78 2.33 -8.06 -10.63
CA VAL A 78 3.18 -7.16 -9.84
C VAL A 78 2.42 -5.86 -9.58
N ALA A 79 2.06 -5.63 -8.31
CA ALA A 79 1.47 -4.36 -7.88
C ALA A 79 2.52 -3.24 -7.98
N HIS A 80 2.24 -2.22 -8.79
CA HIS A 80 3.18 -1.12 -9.05
C HIS A 80 2.80 0.15 -8.28
N LYS A 81 1.50 0.47 -8.19
CA LYS A 81 1.04 1.69 -7.53
C LYS A 81 -0.37 1.51 -6.98
N ILE A 82 -0.58 1.96 -5.75
CA ILE A 82 -1.91 2.20 -5.18
C ILE A 82 -2.13 3.71 -5.15
N VAL A 83 -3.33 4.16 -5.53
CA VAL A 83 -3.69 5.59 -5.51
C VAL A 83 -4.78 5.81 -4.48
N VAL A 84 -4.51 6.66 -3.50
CA VAL A 84 -5.55 7.25 -2.62
C VAL A 84 -6.19 8.39 -3.41
N ASP A 85 -7.45 8.22 -3.80
CA ASP A 85 -8.16 9.13 -4.72
C ASP A 85 -9.47 9.68 -4.18
N GLY A 86 -9.81 9.40 -2.92
CA GLY A 86 -10.99 9.95 -2.26
C GLY A 86 -10.79 10.17 -0.77
N LEU A 87 -11.51 11.17 -0.26
CA LEU A 87 -11.72 11.41 1.17
C LEU A 87 -13.21 11.72 1.35
N ILE A 88 -13.93 10.85 2.05
CA ILE A 88 -15.37 11.00 2.32
C ILE A 88 -15.55 10.77 3.82
N ASP A 89 -16.19 11.71 4.51
CA ASP A 89 -16.44 11.63 5.95
C ASP A 89 -15.19 11.22 6.77
N ASN A 90 -14.07 11.90 6.52
CA ASN A 90 -12.75 11.63 7.11
C ASN A 90 -12.18 10.22 6.86
N THR A 91 -12.72 9.49 5.88
CA THR A 91 -12.24 8.17 5.48
C THR A 91 -11.52 8.26 4.14
N PHE A 92 -10.25 7.84 4.10
CA PHE A 92 -9.48 7.77 2.87
C PHE A 92 -9.87 6.54 2.05
N TYR A 93 -10.04 6.73 0.75
CA TYR A 93 -10.34 5.66 -0.21
C TYR A 93 -9.19 5.50 -1.19
N ALA A 94 -8.78 4.25 -1.40
CA ALA A 94 -7.83 3.86 -2.43
C ALA A 94 -8.50 2.85 -3.38
N THR A 95 -9.07 3.34 -4.47
CA THR A 95 -9.90 2.50 -5.37
C THR A 95 -9.16 2.00 -6.60
N LYS A 96 -7.93 2.49 -6.82
CA LYS A 96 -7.13 2.18 -8.01
C LYS A 96 -5.82 1.50 -7.65
N LEU A 97 -5.65 0.28 -8.17
CA LEU A 97 -4.39 -0.46 -8.20
C LEU A 97 -3.87 -0.50 -9.64
N ARG A 98 -2.68 0.05 -9.87
CA ARG A 98 -1.93 -0.17 -11.11
C ARG A 98 -1.01 -1.36 -10.91
N ALA A 99 -1.19 -2.39 -11.72
CA ALA A 99 -0.37 -3.60 -11.71
C ALA A 99 0.01 -4.02 -13.14
N PHE A 100 1.10 -4.77 -13.26
CA PHE A 100 1.53 -5.40 -14.51
C PHE A 100 1.39 -6.91 -14.40
N ALA A 101 1.03 -7.57 -15.49
CA ALA A 101 1.09 -9.03 -15.59
C ALA A 101 2.39 -9.44 -16.30
N GLU A 102 3.17 -10.31 -15.69
CA GLU A 102 4.26 -11.02 -16.35
C GLU A 102 3.67 -11.95 -17.40
N ASN A 103 4.09 -11.77 -18.65
CA ASN A 103 3.69 -12.64 -19.74
C ASN A 103 4.45 -13.96 -19.60
N LYS A 104 3.85 -14.95 -18.93
CA LYS A 104 4.39 -16.31 -18.94
C LYS A 104 4.23 -16.87 -20.35
N GLY A 105 5.26 -16.72 -21.18
CA GLY A 105 5.34 -17.39 -22.47
C GLY A 105 5.27 -18.90 -22.24
N TYR A 106 4.12 -19.50 -22.52
CA TYR A 106 3.99 -20.94 -22.56
C TYR A 106 4.74 -21.43 -23.80
N SER A 107 5.96 -21.93 -23.63
CA SER A 107 6.60 -22.76 -24.65
C SER A 107 5.89 -24.11 -24.65
N LEU A 108 4.99 -24.31 -25.62
CA LEU A 108 4.48 -25.63 -25.95
C LEU A 108 5.65 -26.44 -26.52
N SER A 109 6.19 -27.35 -25.72
CA SER A 109 7.05 -28.41 -26.25
C SER A 109 6.17 -29.35 -27.08
N GLY A 110 6.16 -29.14 -28.40
CA GLY A 110 5.61 -30.12 -29.34
C GLY A 110 6.41 -31.42 -29.26
N GLY A 111 5.70 -32.54 -29.18
CA GLY A 111 6.25 -33.89 -29.35
C GLY A 111 6.48 -34.25 -30.81
#